data_AF-A0A4Q5Z8F3-F1
#
_entry.id   AF-A0A4Q5Z8F3-F1
#
_cell.length_a   1.000
_cell.length_b   1.000
_cell.length_c   1.000
_cell.angle_alpha   90.00
_cell.angle_beta   90.00
_cell.angle_gamma   90.00
#
_symmetry.space_group_name_H-M   'P 1'
#
loop_
_entity.id
_entity.type
_entity.pdbx_description
1 polymer ?
#
loop_
_entity_poly.entity_id
_entity_poly.type
_entity_poly.pdbx_seq_one_letter_code
_entity_poly.pdbx_strand_id
1 'polypeptide(L)'
;MANNIATRKRIMEENKAQVLEMLQWTDMEYSNFLLECGMAYLHFYLPPADDWGRKMLQSSKTFWSWWRSQWSQRDNDFVCQFSEGLAVNDSGDLQECYTVENLRIIYQHVNNPATLASDIYPNRVVLDESYNQMICELIKEELHA
;
A
#
# COMPACT_ATOMS: atom_id res chain seq x y z
N MET A 1 1.07 -26.31 5.94
CA MET A 1 1.53 -24.93 5.63
C MET A 1 0.94 -24.35 4.34
N ALA A 2 0.78 -25.12 3.25
CA ALA A 2 0.23 -24.60 1.97
C ALA A 2 -1.19 -23.98 2.07
N ASN A 3 -2.04 -24.49 2.97
CA ASN A 3 -3.41 -24.01 3.14
C ASN A 3 -3.51 -22.55 3.64
N ASN A 4 -2.46 -22.03 4.31
CA ASN A 4 -2.46 -20.68 4.87
C ASN A 4 -2.14 -19.61 3.79
N ILE A 5 -1.24 -19.91 2.86
CA ILE A 5 -0.84 -18.96 1.79
C ILE A 5 -1.99 -18.74 0.80
N ALA A 6 -2.65 -19.83 0.35
CA ALA A 6 -3.78 -19.74 -0.56
C ALA A 6 -4.95 -18.98 0.07
N THR A 7 -5.23 -19.24 1.35
CA THR A 7 -6.27 -18.53 2.10
C THR A 7 -5.98 -17.04 2.20
N ARG A 8 -4.74 -16.66 2.54
CA ARG A 8 -4.34 -15.25 2.57
C ARG A 8 -4.52 -14.59 1.22
N LYS A 9 -4.02 -15.20 0.14
CA LYS A 9 -4.15 -14.64 -1.21
C LYS A 9 -5.62 -14.41 -1.59
N ARG A 10 -6.49 -15.36 -1.28
CA ARG A 10 -7.92 -15.23 -1.53
C ARG A 10 -8.53 -14.04 -0.77
N ILE A 11 -8.22 -13.89 0.51
CA ILE A 11 -8.70 -12.76 1.33
C ILE A 11 -8.22 -11.43 0.74
N MET A 12 -6.96 -11.35 0.29
CA MET A 12 -6.43 -10.14 -0.35
C MET A 12 -7.21 -9.79 -1.63
N GLU A 13 -7.53 -10.79 -2.46
CA GLU A 13 -8.30 -10.61 -3.70
C GLU A 13 -9.76 -10.22 -3.42
N GLU A 14 -10.39 -10.84 -2.41
CA GLU A 14 -11.75 -10.52 -1.95
C GLU A 14 -11.84 -9.08 -1.43
N ASN A 15 -10.90 -8.66 -0.57
CA ASN A 15 -10.87 -7.31 -0.03
C ASN A 15 -10.61 -6.27 -1.13
N LYS A 16 -9.69 -6.54 -2.06
CA LYS A 16 -9.47 -5.67 -3.22
C LYS A 16 -10.75 -5.51 -4.04
N ALA A 17 -11.47 -6.60 -4.32
CA ALA A 17 -12.71 -6.55 -5.09
C ALA A 17 -13.78 -5.68 -4.39
N GLN A 18 -13.91 -5.81 -3.07
CA GLN A 18 -14.83 -4.99 -2.29
C GLN A 18 -14.44 -3.51 -2.29
N VAL A 19 -13.14 -3.19 -2.13
CA VAL A 19 -12.66 -1.80 -2.24
C VAL A 19 -12.99 -1.21 -3.61
N LEU A 20 -12.74 -1.94 -4.70
CA LEU A 20 -13.07 -1.48 -6.05
C LEU A 20 -14.56 -1.19 -6.22
N GLU A 21 -15.41 -2.07 -5.69
CA GLU A 21 -16.87 -1.90 -5.71
C GLU A 21 -17.31 -0.68 -4.89
N MET A 22 -16.85 -0.56 -3.64
CA MET A 22 -17.18 0.52 -2.72
C MET A 22 -16.74 1.90 -3.23
N LEU A 23 -15.56 1.97 -3.86
CA LEU A 23 -15.01 3.21 -4.41
C LEU A 23 -15.45 3.47 -5.85
N GLN A 24 -16.13 2.53 -6.50
CA GLN A 24 -16.39 2.55 -7.94
C GLN A 24 -15.12 2.85 -8.74
N TRP A 25 -14.02 2.20 -8.38
CA TRP A 25 -12.76 2.29 -9.09
C TRP A 25 -12.60 1.12 -10.05
N THR A 26 -11.91 1.38 -11.15
CA THR A 26 -11.37 0.35 -12.03
C THR A 26 -10.11 -0.26 -11.42
N ASP A 27 -9.77 -1.47 -11.86
CA ASP A 27 -8.51 -2.13 -11.47
C ASP A 27 -7.28 -1.26 -11.78
N MET A 28 -7.33 -0.49 -12.87
CA MET A 28 -6.27 0.42 -13.30
C MET A 28 -6.14 1.62 -12.35
N GLU A 29 -7.25 2.27 -11.97
CA GLU A 29 -7.23 3.40 -11.03
C GLU A 29 -6.66 2.98 -9.67
N TYR A 30 -7.11 1.83 -9.15
CA TYR A 30 -6.56 1.28 -7.92
C TYR A 30 -5.06 0.98 -8.03
N SER A 31 -4.64 0.34 -9.13
CA SER A 31 -3.23 -0.03 -9.33
C SER A 31 -2.33 1.20 -9.46
N ASN A 32 -2.81 2.25 -10.16
CA ASN A 32 -2.11 3.52 -10.27
C ASN A 32 -2.01 4.21 -8.91
N PHE A 33 -3.10 4.26 -8.14
CA PHE A 33 -3.09 4.87 -6.81
C PHE A 33 -2.12 4.16 -5.86
N LEU A 34 -2.11 2.82 -5.83
CA LEU A 34 -1.17 2.03 -5.04
C LEU A 34 0.29 2.30 -5.44
N LEU A 35 0.56 2.38 -6.75
CA LEU A 35 1.87 2.69 -7.30
C LEU A 35 2.32 4.10 -6.90
N GLU A 36 1.48 5.10 -7.14
CA GLU A 36 1.75 6.51 -6.81
C GLU A 36 2.00 6.71 -5.32
N CYS A 37 1.17 6.10 -4.45
CA CYS A 37 1.38 6.14 -3.01
C CYS A 37 2.68 5.44 -2.59
N GLY A 38 3.03 4.31 -3.21
CA GLY A 38 4.30 3.63 -2.93
C GLY A 38 5.53 4.46 -3.32
N MET A 39 5.46 5.15 -4.46
CA MET A 39 6.51 6.07 -4.91
C MET A 39 6.61 7.28 -3.99
N ALA A 40 5.48 7.90 -3.64
CA ALA A 40 5.42 9.04 -2.74
C ALA A 40 5.89 8.67 -1.32
N TYR A 41 5.53 7.48 -0.82
CA TYR A 41 6.02 6.95 0.45
C TYR A 41 7.55 6.96 0.51
N LEU A 42 8.22 6.48 -0.54
CA LEU A 42 9.69 6.49 -0.60
C LEU A 42 10.28 7.90 -0.61
N HIS A 43 9.57 8.88 -1.17
CA HIS A 43 9.98 10.29 -1.12
C HIS A 43 9.90 10.88 0.29
N PHE A 44 8.91 10.49 1.09
CA PHE A 44 8.78 10.95 2.48
C PHE A 44 9.64 10.16 3.46
N TYR A 45 9.81 8.87 3.22
CA TYR A 45 10.53 7.96 4.11
C TYR A 45 12.05 8.15 4.04
N LEU A 46 12.60 8.36 2.84
CA LEU A 46 14.04 8.55 2.66
C LEU A 46 14.42 10.04 2.70
N PRO A 47 15.62 10.39 3.21
CA PRO A 47 16.11 11.76 3.17
C PRO A 47 16.09 12.35 1.76
N PRO A 48 15.82 13.66 1.58
CA PRO A 48 15.78 14.29 0.26
C PRO A 48 17.06 14.10 -0.58
N ALA A 49 18.22 13.96 0.05
CA ALA A 49 19.49 13.73 -0.65
C ALA A 49 19.69 12.29 -1.16
N ASP A 50 18.88 11.32 -0.73
CA ASP A 50 19.04 9.90 -1.06
C ASP A 50 18.24 9.49 -2.31
N ASP A 51 18.56 10.12 -3.45
CA ASP A 51 17.95 9.76 -4.75
C ASP A 51 18.29 8.34 -5.19
N TRP A 52 19.47 7.87 -4.83
CA TRP A 52 19.96 6.55 -5.21
C TRP A 52 19.17 5.45 -4.46
N GLY A 53 19.04 5.56 -3.13
CA GLY A 53 18.26 4.63 -2.31
C GLY A 53 16.80 4.56 -2.75
N ARG A 54 16.21 5.70 -3.13
CA ARG A 54 14.86 5.75 -3.73
C ARG A 54 14.79 4.91 -5.01
N LYS A 55 15.65 5.15 -6.00
CA LYS A 55 15.64 4.40 -7.28
C LYS A 55 15.81 2.90 -7.07
N MET A 56 16.65 2.51 -6.12
CA MET A 56 16.87 1.11 -5.78
C MET A 56 15.63 0.45 -5.17
N LEU A 57 15.00 1.09 -4.18
CA LEU A 57 13.76 0.56 -3.60
C LEU A 57 12.61 0.55 -4.61
N GLN A 58 12.52 1.56 -5.49
CA GLN A 58 11.53 1.62 -6.57
C GLN A 58 11.66 0.47 -7.57
N SER A 59 12.86 -0.06 -7.78
CA SER A 59 13.08 -1.23 -8.66
C SER A 59 13.06 -2.57 -7.90
N SER A 60 13.04 -2.54 -6.57
CA SER A 60 13.10 -3.74 -5.73
C SER A 60 11.77 -4.49 -5.69
N LYS A 61 11.79 -5.75 -6.15
CA LYS A 61 10.64 -6.67 -6.02
C LYS A 61 10.24 -6.90 -4.57
N THR A 62 11.22 -6.93 -3.67
CA THR A 62 11.02 -7.16 -2.24
C THR A 62 10.31 -5.97 -1.59
N PHE A 63 10.70 -4.74 -1.93
CA PHE A 63 9.98 -3.54 -1.52
C PHE A 63 8.51 -3.60 -1.98
N TRP A 64 8.25 -3.84 -3.27
CA TRP A 64 6.87 -3.89 -3.77
C TRP A 64 6.05 -5.06 -3.20
N SER A 65 6.69 -6.17 -2.86
CA SER A 65 6.03 -7.27 -2.15
C SER A 65 5.62 -6.87 -0.74
N TRP A 66 6.52 -6.20 0.00
CA TRP A 66 6.22 -5.66 1.32
C TRP A 66 5.13 -4.58 1.25
N TRP A 67 5.23 -3.64 0.31
CA TRP A 67 4.26 -2.57 0.11
C TRP A 67 2.85 -3.10 -0.13
N ARG A 68 2.68 -4.07 -1.05
CA ARG A 68 1.39 -4.71 -1.29
C ARG A 68 0.85 -5.43 -0.05
N SER A 69 1.72 -6.01 0.78
CA SER A 69 1.29 -6.63 2.04
C SER A 69 0.79 -5.59 3.04
N GLN A 70 1.42 -4.43 3.12
CA GLN A 70 0.96 -3.31 3.96
C GLN A 70 -0.36 -2.74 3.45
N TRP A 71 -0.47 -2.59 2.13
CA TRP A 71 -1.68 -2.10 1.47
C TRP A 71 -2.87 -3.03 1.71
N SER A 72 -2.67 -4.33 1.57
CA SER A 72 -3.74 -5.31 1.79
C SER A 72 -4.27 -5.34 3.22
N GLN A 73 -3.45 -5.02 4.23
CA GLN A 73 -3.94 -4.88 5.60
C GLN A 73 -4.89 -3.69 5.71
N ARG A 74 -4.56 -2.58 5.06
CA ARG A 74 -5.42 -1.39 5.03
C ARG A 74 -6.72 -1.61 4.26
N ASP A 75 -6.67 -2.36 3.16
CA ASP A 75 -7.88 -2.78 2.44
C ASP A 75 -8.79 -3.60 3.34
N ASN A 76 -8.22 -4.53 4.12
CA ASN A 76 -8.97 -5.30 5.10
C ASN A 76 -9.63 -4.40 6.13
N ASP A 77 -8.88 -3.49 6.73
CA ASP A 77 -9.38 -2.60 7.78
C ASP A 77 -10.47 -1.67 7.24
N PHE A 78 -10.28 -1.14 6.03
CA PHE A 78 -11.27 -0.31 5.35
C PHE A 78 -12.56 -1.09 5.06
N VAL A 79 -12.47 -2.30 4.51
CA VAL A 79 -13.62 -3.16 4.26
C VAL A 79 -14.34 -3.51 5.58
N CYS A 80 -13.62 -3.92 6.61
CA CYS A 80 -14.20 -4.24 7.91
C CYS A 80 -14.93 -3.03 8.53
N GLN A 81 -14.41 -1.81 8.32
CA GLN A 81 -14.99 -0.61 8.90
C GLN A 81 -16.20 -0.08 8.11
N PHE A 82 -16.21 -0.21 6.78
CA PHE A 82 -17.16 0.49 5.91
C PHE A 82 -18.09 -0.42 5.10
N SER A 83 -17.95 -1.75 5.17
CA SER A 83 -18.83 -2.70 4.47
C SER A 83 -20.25 -2.77 5.07
N GLU A 84 -20.40 -2.46 6.36
CA GLU A 84 -21.71 -2.34 7.03
C GLU A 84 -22.32 -0.96 6.72
N GLY A 85 -22.58 -0.69 5.45
CA GLY A 85 -22.96 0.62 4.89
C GLY A 85 -24.34 1.16 5.31
N LEU A 86 -24.98 0.58 6.32
CA LEU A 86 -26.31 0.98 6.78
C LEU A 86 -26.27 1.33 8.27
N ALA A 87 -26.49 2.60 8.59
CA ALA A 87 -26.89 3.00 9.94
C ALA A 87 -28.39 3.24 9.96
N VAL A 88 -28.97 2.97 11.11
CA VAL A 88 -30.34 3.35 11.42
C VAL A 88 -30.31 4.82 11.83
N ASN A 89 -31.04 5.68 11.11
CA ASN A 89 -31.18 7.08 11.49
C ASN A 89 -32.13 7.25 12.71
N ASP A 90 -32.27 8.47 13.23
CA ASP A 90 -33.14 8.77 14.38
C ASP A 90 -34.63 8.40 14.15
N SER A 91 -35.03 8.22 12.88
CA SER A 91 -36.39 7.82 12.49
C SER A 91 -36.58 6.30 12.43
N GLY A 92 -35.52 5.52 12.63
CA GLY A 92 -35.55 4.06 12.50
C GLY A 92 -35.34 3.55 11.07
N ASP A 93 -35.06 4.43 10.11
CA ASP A 93 -34.86 4.06 8.71
C ASP A 93 -33.38 3.72 8.45
N LEU A 94 -33.15 2.74 7.58
CA LEU A 94 -31.81 2.41 7.07
C LEU A 94 -31.36 3.52 6.12
N GLN A 95 -30.28 4.21 6.47
CA GLN A 95 -29.67 5.26 5.66
C GLN A 95 -28.25 4.85 5.25
N GLU A 96 -27.92 5.02 3.97
CA GLU A 96 -26.55 4.93 3.49
C GLU A 96 -25.69 5.96 4.21
N CYS A 97 -24.74 5.51 5.02
CA CYS A 97 -23.92 6.40 5.84
C CYS A 97 -22.86 7.15 5.03
N TYR A 98 -22.49 6.63 3.87
CA TYR A 98 -21.36 7.11 3.11
C TYR A 98 -21.70 7.17 1.62
N THR A 99 -21.52 8.35 1.04
CA THR A 99 -21.46 8.47 -0.42
C THR A 99 -20.15 7.88 -0.93
N VAL A 100 -20.12 7.45 -2.19
CA VAL A 100 -18.89 6.98 -2.86
C VAL A 100 -17.76 8.01 -2.75
N GLU A 101 -18.10 9.30 -2.86
CA GLU A 101 -17.11 10.38 -2.75
C GLU A 101 -16.52 10.47 -1.34
N ASN A 102 -17.35 10.34 -0.29
CA ASN A 102 -16.86 10.30 1.08
C ASN A 102 -15.92 9.10 1.31
N LEU A 103 -16.27 7.93 0.78
CA LEU A 103 -15.43 6.73 0.88
C LEU A 103 -14.08 6.93 0.17
N ARG A 104 -14.06 7.56 -1.01
CA ARG A 104 -12.81 7.89 -1.72
C ARG A 104 -11.93 8.82 -0.91
N ILE A 105 -12.50 9.89 -0.34
CA ILE A 105 -11.75 10.84 0.49
C ILE A 105 -11.15 10.14 1.71
N ILE A 106 -11.95 9.31 2.40
CA ILE A 106 -11.49 8.55 3.56
C ILE A 106 -10.37 7.58 3.14
N TYR A 107 -10.57 6.82 2.06
CA TYR A 107 -9.61 5.83 1.58
C TYR A 107 -8.27 6.49 1.19
N GLN A 108 -8.32 7.65 0.53
CA GLN A 108 -7.12 8.42 0.21
C GLN A 108 -6.42 8.95 1.47
N HIS A 109 -7.19 9.38 2.47
CA HIS A 109 -6.65 9.89 3.72
C HIS A 109 -5.92 8.81 4.53
N VAL A 110 -6.52 7.62 4.69
CA VAL A 110 -5.89 6.51 5.42
C VAL A 110 -4.67 5.92 4.70
N ASN A 111 -4.57 6.14 3.38
CA ASN A 111 -3.42 5.76 2.56
C ASN A 111 -2.47 6.94 2.25
N ASN A 112 -2.52 8.02 3.04
CA ASN A 112 -1.66 9.18 2.82
C ASN A 112 -0.16 8.79 2.98
N PRO A 113 0.67 8.93 1.94
CA PRO A 113 2.04 8.44 1.95
C PRO A 113 2.95 9.14 2.96
N ALA A 114 2.71 10.40 3.30
CA ALA A 114 3.48 11.13 4.30
C ALA A 114 3.21 10.61 5.71
N THR A 115 1.93 10.37 6.05
CA THR A 115 1.54 9.72 7.31
C THR A 115 2.08 8.29 7.37
N LEU A 116 2.01 7.54 6.27
CA LEU A 116 2.54 6.18 6.24
C LEU A 116 4.05 6.13 6.47
N ALA A 117 4.80 7.10 5.96
CA ALA A 117 6.25 7.18 6.17
C ALA A 117 6.67 7.33 7.64
N SER A 118 5.81 7.89 8.51
CA SER A 118 6.04 7.93 9.95
C SER A 118 5.55 6.67 10.70
N ASP A 119 4.54 6.00 10.16
CA ASP A 119 3.78 4.98 10.89
C ASP A 119 4.20 3.55 10.58
N ILE A 120 4.67 3.29 9.36
CA ILE A 120 5.13 1.96 8.94
C ILE A 120 6.57 1.99 8.44
N TYR A 121 7.33 0.99 8.88
CA TYR A 121 8.75 0.85 8.60
C TYR A 121 9.00 -0.44 7.83
N PRO A 122 9.78 -0.43 6.74
CA PRO A 122 10.17 -1.65 6.05
C PRO A 122 10.95 -2.54 7.01
N ASN A 123 10.67 -3.84 6.97
CA ASN A 123 11.42 -4.80 7.77
C ASN A 123 12.89 -4.80 7.32
N ARG A 124 13.80 -5.14 8.24
CA ARG A 124 15.25 -5.19 7.98
C ARG A 124 15.63 -5.94 6.70
N VAL A 125 14.93 -7.03 6.36
CA VAL A 125 15.14 -7.81 5.12
C VAL A 125 14.95 -6.95 3.85
N VAL A 126 13.98 -6.05 3.84
CA VAL A 126 13.72 -5.14 2.70
C VAL A 126 14.89 -4.17 2.54
N LEU A 127 15.43 -3.67 3.66
CA LEU A 127 16.53 -2.72 3.67
C LEU A 127 17.89 -3.38 3.36
N ASP A 128 18.14 -4.58 3.89
CA ASP A 128 19.38 -5.32 3.69
C ASP A 128 19.57 -5.73 2.23
N GLU A 129 18.50 -6.05 1.50
CA GLU A 129 18.59 -6.39 0.08
C GLU A 129 18.97 -5.17 -0.78
N SER A 130 18.37 -4.00 -0.50
CA SER A 130 18.78 -2.75 -1.16
C SER A 130 20.23 -2.38 -0.85
N TYR A 131 20.68 -2.64 0.39
CA TYR A 131 22.06 -2.37 0.81
C TYR A 131 23.07 -3.30 0.14
N ASN A 132 22.75 -4.60 0.01
CA ASN A 132 23.63 -5.56 -0.69
C ASN A 132 23.78 -5.20 -2.17
N GLN A 133 22.71 -4.78 -2.83
CA GLN A 133 22.78 -4.31 -4.21
C GLN A 133 23.65 -3.04 -4.33
N MET A 134 23.61 -2.13 -3.36
CA MET A 134 24.49 -0.95 -3.30
C MET A 134 25.95 -1.31 -3.31
N ILE A 135 26.35 -2.22 -2.41
CA ILE A 135 27.74 -2.65 -2.31
C ILE A 135 28.20 -3.30 -3.62
N CYS A 136 27.34 -4.12 -4.23
CA CYS A 136 27.68 -4.77 -5.50
C CYS A 136 27.90 -3.76 -6.64
N GLU A 137 27.12 -2.68 -6.73
CA GLU A 137 27.31 -1.66 -7.76
C GLU A 137 28.56 -0.80 -7.51
N LEU A 138 28.81 -0.39 -6.25
CA LEU A 138 30.03 0.37 -5.91
C LEU A 138 31.31 -0.40 -6.26
N ILE A 139 31.34 -1.70 -5.96
CA ILE A 139 32.50 -2.55 -6.29
C ILE A 139 32.69 -2.67 -7.81
N LYS A 140 31.61 -2.71 -8.60
CA LYS A 140 31.71 -2.75 -10.07
C LYS A 140 32.27 -1.45 -10.63
N GLU A 141 31.87 -0.29 -10.10
CA GLU A 141 32.40 1.00 -10.53
C GLU A 141 33.91 1.11 -10.26
N GLU A 142 34.37 0.68 -9.08
CA GLU A 142 35.81 0.68 -8.75
C GLU A 142 36.64 -0.30 -9.59
N LEU A 143 36.09 -1.45 -9.98
CA LEU A 143 36.79 -2.43 -10.81
C LEU A 143 36.89 -2.03 -12.29
N HIS A 144 36.08 -1.06 -12.72
CA HIS A 144 36.04 -0.55 -14.10
C HIS A 144 36.69 0.84 -14.27
N ALA A 145 37.20 1.42 -13.18
CA ALA A 145 37.96 2.68 -13.15
C ALA A 145 39.48 2.43 -13.20
#